data_AF-A0A6L5QLQ3-F1
#
_entry.id   AF-A0A6L5QLQ3-F1
#
_cell.length_a   1.000
_cell.length_b   1.000
_cell.length_c   1.000
_cell.angle_alpha   90.00
_cell.angle_beta   90.00
_cell.angle_gamma   90.00
#
_symmetry.space_group_name_H-M   'P 1'
#
loop_
_entity.id
_entity.type
_entity.pdbx_description
1 polymer ?
#
loop_
_entity_poly.entity_id
_entity_poly.type
_entity_poly.pdbx_seq_one_letter_code
_entity_poly.pdbx_strand_id
1 'polypeptide(L)'
;MRELFMFKPLHFHATLLSSTLLAACGGGNGTEPAATPTDQLAAAVVTGQENTAMEATTPPVTTLAAATAATPNLALYKQVTVSSSESSATGGAYAVDGQDGTRWSSQFSDAQWLTVDLGAATTVNHVTLQWETAYAKSFTVQTSTDNVNWKTVYSNANGGGGTEEARFTATSARWVRMNGVKRATAWGYSLYEFKVFNDSGSTPSNPLPTDAIFAPGSFWYKEIPKSVTLHANSAGFTADFRRQISAYYGNVTINTTAYASPVFQPAAGISNVKVTQWDCQHKGYLDSSLAQQWSAVPIPSNATPSDGTDGEMTIYQPSSNTLWEFWQTRKVNGQWQACWGGRMTNVSASSGIWPQGYGTTATGLPFIGGQITAEELRRGEIRHVIGIALVDLERAGVVSWPANRSDGYNPGNAANRIPEGSRFRLDPNLNVDSLNLHPVARTIARAAQKYGFVVWDKAGAISLRVQNPKSYTALGQPDPYAALFNGTPNYAILNGFPWDKLQFLPKDYGKP
;
A
#
# COMPACT_ATOMS: atom_id res chain seq x y z
N MET A 1 -57.48 36.22 13.22
CA MET A 1 -56.52 36.56 14.30
C MET A 1 -55.21 35.85 13.94
N ARG A 2 -54.06 36.48 13.65
CA ARG A 2 -53.25 37.47 14.43
C ARG A 2 -52.82 36.91 15.80
N GLU A 3 -51.57 36.96 16.28
CA GLU A 3 -50.23 37.37 15.75
C GLU A 3 -49.17 36.33 16.22
N LEU A 4 -48.04 36.00 15.59
CA LEU A 4 -47.08 36.68 14.68
C LEU A 4 -45.96 37.48 15.38
N PHE A 5 -44.96 36.80 15.96
CA PHE A 5 -43.66 37.36 16.38
C PHE A 5 -42.53 36.32 16.28
N MET A 6 -41.24 36.67 16.21
CA MET A 6 -40.42 37.46 15.28
C MET A 6 -38.95 37.15 15.67
N PHE A 7 -38.02 37.18 14.73
CA PHE A 7 -36.58 36.92 14.97
C PHE A 7 -35.91 37.96 15.88
N LYS A 8 -34.82 37.56 16.56
CA LYS A 8 -33.67 38.44 16.84
C LYS A 8 -32.33 37.69 16.64
N PRO A 9 -31.38 38.23 15.87
CA PRO A 9 -30.02 37.68 15.74
C PRO A 9 -29.06 38.31 16.77
N LEU A 10 -28.11 37.54 17.30
CA LEU A 10 -26.96 38.11 18.01
C LEU A 10 -25.86 38.50 17.00
N HIS A 11 -25.52 39.78 16.99
CA HIS A 11 -24.31 40.27 16.33
C HIS A 11 -23.12 40.11 17.28
N PHE A 12 -22.04 39.48 16.82
CA PHE A 12 -20.73 39.62 17.47
C PHE A 12 -19.91 40.68 16.75
N HIS A 13 -19.37 41.63 17.51
CA HIS A 13 -18.48 42.67 16.99
C HIS A 13 -17.10 42.07 16.66
N ALA A 14 -16.61 42.34 15.45
CA ALA A 14 -15.21 42.11 15.11
C ALA A 14 -14.39 43.36 15.48
N THR A 15 -13.58 43.27 16.53
CA THR A 15 -12.60 44.29 16.88
C THR A 15 -11.30 43.98 16.14
N LEU A 16 -10.91 44.80 15.16
CA LEU A 16 -9.58 44.73 14.57
C LEU A 16 -8.53 45.18 15.59
N LEU A 17 -7.54 44.33 15.84
CA LEU A 17 -6.25 44.73 16.41
C LEU A 17 -5.15 44.35 15.42
N SER A 18 -4.72 45.33 14.64
CA SER A 18 -3.56 45.21 13.77
C SER A 18 -2.30 45.12 14.64
N SER A 19 -1.49 44.09 14.43
CA SER A 19 -0.13 44.02 14.98
C SER A 19 0.82 43.53 13.90
N THR A 20 1.60 44.47 13.38
CA THR A 20 2.74 44.20 12.50
C THR A 20 3.86 43.54 13.31
N LEU A 21 4.44 42.47 12.78
CA LEU A 21 5.72 41.97 13.27
C LEU A 21 6.69 41.76 12.10
N LEU A 22 7.88 42.36 12.25
CA LEU A 22 8.95 42.36 11.26
C LEU A 22 9.53 40.95 11.05
N ALA A 23 9.74 40.57 9.79
CA ALA A 23 10.70 39.54 9.44
C ALA A 23 12.11 40.17 9.42
N ALA A 24 13.01 39.69 10.27
CA ALA A 24 14.41 40.09 10.27
C ALA A 24 15.24 39.17 9.38
N CYS A 25 15.76 39.69 8.27
CA CYS A 25 16.78 39.02 7.47
C CYS A 25 18.16 39.22 8.09
N GLY A 26 19.00 38.18 8.07
CA GLY A 26 20.42 38.26 8.43
C GLY A 26 21.25 37.39 7.49
N GLY A 27 21.98 38.03 6.57
CA GLY A 27 22.96 37.38 5.71
C GLY A 27 24.39 37.82 6.07
N GLY A 28 25.39 37.01 5.69
CA GLY A 28 26.81 37.31 5.89
C GLY A 28 27.69 36.58 4.89
N ASN A 29 28.53 37.33 4.16
CA ASN A 29 29.44 36.84 3.13
C ASN A 29 30.79 36.34 3.70
N GLY A 30 31.50 35.52 2.92
CA GLY A 30 32.91 35.14 3.16
C GLY A 30 33.38 34.03 2.21
N THR A 31 33.67 34.35 0.94
CA THR A 31 35.04 34.47 0.37
C THR A 31 35.80 33.15 0.18
N GLU A 32 35.95 32.79 -1.09
CA GLU A 32 36.88 31.78 -1.65
C GLU A 32 38.36 32.19 -1.44
N PRO A 33 39.33 31.27 -1.58
CA PRO A 33 40.00 31.14 -2.90
C PRO A 33 40.45 29.71 -3.30
N ALA A 34 40.83 29.57 -4.58
CA ALA A 34 41.35 28.34 -5.20
C ALA A 34 42.86 28.39 -5.53
N ALA A 35 43.54 27.23 -5.59
CA ALA A 35 44.79 26.93 -6.32
C ALA A 35 45.21 25.46 -6.03
N THR A 36 45.03 24.49 -6.95
CA THR A 36 45.94 23.97 -8.02
C THR A 36 47.07 22.99 -7.58
N PRO A 37 47.46 22.01 -8.44
CA PRO A 37 48.26 20.84 -8.05
C PRO A 37 49.73 20.87 -8.52
N THR A 38 50.57 20.00 -7.93
CA THR A 38 51.88 19.57 -8.45
C THR A 38 52.09 18.07 -8.24
N ASP A 39 53.28 17.57 -8.56
CA ASP A 39 53.47 16.37 -9.39
C ASP A 39 54.86 15.70 -9.18
N GLN A 40 55.07 14.53 -9.81
CA GLN A 40 56.36 13.85 -10.08
C GLN A 40 56.99 13.11 -8.88
N LEU A 41 57.05 11.77 -8.92
CA LEU A 41 58.03 10.88 -9.60
C LEU A 41 59.37 10.74 -8.87
N ALA A 42 59.71 9.49 -8.51
CA ALA A 42 61.08 9.00 -8.47
C ALA A 42 61.09 7.49 -8.73
N ALA A 43 61.99 7.03 -9.61
CA ALA A 43 62.11 5.63 -10.02
C ALA A 43 63.29 4.95 -9.33
N ALA A 44 63.29 3.61 -9.32
CA ALA A 44 64.49 2.80 -9.10
C ALA A 44 64.49 1.62 -10.09
N VAL A 45 65.58 1.50 -10.85
CA VAL A 45 65.82 0.44 -11.84
C VAL A 45 67.05 -0.34 -11.39
N VAL A 46 66.95 -1.66 -11.25
CA VAL A 46 68.12 -2.55 -11.23
C VAL A 46 67.84 -3.83 -12.04
N THR A 47 68.82 -4.13 -12.88
CA THR A 47 69.02 -5.21 -13.85
C THR A 47 68.59 -6.63 -13.46
N GLY A 48 68.04 -7.38 -14.42
CA GLY A 48 67.67 -8.80 -14.27
C GLY A 48 68.76 -9.83 -14.59
N GLN A 49 68.33 -11.09 -14.66
CA GLN A 49 68.81 -12.12 -15.58
C GLN A 49 67.78 -13.26 -15.70
N GLU A 50 67.84 -14.01 -16.80
CA GLU A 50 66.88 -15.06 -17.14
C GLU A 50 67.01 -16.32 -16.28
N ASN A 51 65.87 -16.98 -16.03
CA ASN A 51 65.80 -18.43 -15.88
C ASN A 51 64.40 -18.91 -16.28
N THR A 52 64.33 -19.94 -17.11
CA THR A 52 63.09 -20.49 -17.67
C THR A 52 62.44 -21.50 -16.73
N ALA A 53 61.25 -21.20 -16.24
CA ALA A 53 60.35 -22.19 -15.65
C ALA A 53 58.89 -21.83 -15.94
N MET A 54 58.08 -22.87 -16.14
CA MET A 54 56.70 -22.81 -16.61
C MET A 54 55.74 -22.41 -15.48
N GLU A 55 55.03 -21.30 -15.62
CA GLU A 55 53.93 -20.92 -14.72
C GLU A 55 52.70 -20.49 -15.52
N ALA A 56 51.52 -20.97 -15.12
CA ALA A 56 50.29 -20.88 -15.91
C ALA A 56 49.62 -19.51 -15.73
N THR A 57 49.52 -18.74 -16.81
CA THR A 57 48.77 -17.48 -16.83
C THR A 57 47.27 -17.77 -16.70
N THR A 58 46.69 -17.50 -15.53
CA THR A 58 45.23 -17.48 -15.36
C THR A 58 44.61 -16.38 -16.24
N PRO A 59 43.58 -16.68 -17.05
CA PRO A 59 42.85 -15.64 -17.78
C PRO A 59 42.14 -14.68 -16.81
N PRO A 60 41.84 -13.44 -17.22
CA PRO A 60 41.09 -12.51 -16.38
C PRO A 60 39.73 -13.11 -16.02
N VAL A 61 39.36 -13.01 -14.74
CA VAL A 61 38.04 -13.44 -14.25
C VAL A 61 37.00 -12.46 -14.76
N THR A 62 36.47 -12.74 -15.95
CA THR A 62 35.18 -12.21 -16.37
C THR A 62 34.15 -12.70 -15.36
N THR A 63 33.59 -11.80 -14.55
CA THR A 63 32.47 -12.10 -13.67
C THR A 63 31.26 -12.46 -14.52
N LEU A 64 31.14 -13.75 -14.83
CA LEU A 64 29.97 -14.32 -15.46
C LEU A 64 28.79 -14.03 -14.53
N ALA A 65 27.78 -13.31 -15.03
CA ALA A 65 26.56 -13.07 -14.29
C ALA A 65 26.01 -14.43 -13.81
N ALA A 66 25.73 -14.54 -12.51
CA ALA A 66 25.18 -15.76 -11.94
C ALA A 66 23.84 -16.05 -12.62
N ALA A 67 23.82 -17.06 -13.49
CA ALA A 67 22.58 -17.58 -14.04
C ALA A 67 21.72 -18.03 -12.85
N THR A 68 20.58 -17.38 -12.66
CA THR A 68 19.62 -17.72 -11.61
C THR A 68 19.14 -19.15 -11.85
N ALA A 69 19.64 -20.10 -11.07
CA ALA A 69 19.13 -21.46 -11.06
C ALA A 69 17.64 -21.43 -10.74
N ALA A 70 16.82 -22.07 -11.58
CA ALA A 70 15.38 -22.12 -11.38
C ALA A 70 15.05 -22.80 -10.05
N THR A 71 14.06 -22.29 -9.32
CA THR A 71 13.61 -22.88 -8.05
C THR A 71 13.19 -24.34 -8.29
N PRO A 72 13.70 -25.33 -7.55
CA PRO A 72 13.33 -26.73 -7.73
C PRO A 72 11.84 -26.97 -7.49
N ASN A 73 11.18 -27.72 -8.40
CA ASN A 73 9.82 -28.20 -8.19
C ASN A 73 9.82 -29.31 -7.12
N LEU A 74 9.33 -28.98 -5.93
CA LEU A 74 9.23 -29.86 -4.76
C LEU A 74 8.17 -30.96 -4.92
N ALA A 75 7.23 -30.82 -5.87
CA ALA A 75 6.21 -31.83 -6.18
C ALA A 75 6.67 -32.88 -7.20
N LEU A 76 7.77 -32.65 -7.92
CA LEU A 76 8.23 -33.54 -8.98
C LEU A 76 8.46 -34.98 -8.47
N TYR A 77 7.84 -35.95 -9.13
CA TYR A 77 7.83 -37.38 -8.80
C TYR A 77 7.37 -37.72 -7.36
N LYS A 78 6.59 -36.85 -6.72
CA LYS A 78 6.01 -37.10 -5.40
C LYS A 78 4.78 -37.99 -5.45
N GLN A 79 4.41 -38.54 -4.30
CA GLN A 79 3.20 -39.36 -4.16
C GLN A 79 1.96 -38.47 -4.29
N VAL A 80 1.01 -38.88 -5.14
CA VAL A 80 -0.22 -38.14 -5.40
C VAL A 80 -1.44 -38.98 -5.04
N THR A 81 -2.35 -38.41 -4.26
CA THR A 81 -3.70 -38.93 -4.04
C THR A 81 -4.70 -38.00 -4.69
N VAL A 82 -5.73 -38.54 -5.34
CA VAL A 82 -6.79 -37.78 -6.01
C VAL A 82 -8.17 -38.24 -5.53
N SER A 83 -9.16 -37.37 -5.60
CA SER A 83 -10.57 -37.71 -5.35
C SER A 83 -11.12 -38.72 -6.34
N SER A 84 -10.68 -38.65 -7.60
CA SER A 84 -11.00 -39.58 -8.67
C SER A 84 -10.07 -39.39 -9.87
N SER A 85 -10.14 -40.34 -10.81
CA SER A 85 -9.61 -40.17 -12.18
C SER A 85 -10.68 -40.54 -13.20
N GLU A 86 -10.66 -39.86 -14.36
CA GLU A 86 -11.50 -40.16 -15.53
C GLU A 86 -11.22 -41.57 -16.06
N SER A 87 -9.94 -41.98 -16.11
CA SER A 87 -9.50 -43.32 -16.47
C SER A 87 -8.16 -43.67 -15.81
N SER A 88 -7.67 -44.90 -15.99
CA SER A 88 -6.31 -45.28 -15.58
C SER A 88 -5.20 -44.51 -16.33
N ALA A 89 -5.48 -44.02 -17.55
CA ALA A 89 -4.55 -43.22 -18.35
C ALA A 89 -4.47 -41.75 -17.90
N THR A 90 -5.27 -41.33 -16.92
CA THR A 90 -5.32 -39.96 -16.38
C THR A 90 -5.22 -39.94 -14.84
N GLY A 91 -4.39 -40.82 -14.30
CA GLY A 91 -4.04 -40.91 -12.87
C GLY A 91 -3.33 -39.65 -12.33
N GLY A 92 -3.39 -39.43 -11.01
CA GLY A 92 -2.82 -38.25 -10.36
C GLY A 92 -1.31 -38.07 -10.52
N ALA A 93 -0.56 -39.16 -10.71
CA ALA A 93 0.90 -39.12 -10.91
C ALA A 93 1.32 -38.35 -12.18
N TYR A 94 0.46 -38.31 -13.20
CA TYR A 94 0.69 -37.58 -14.44
C TYR A 94 0.55 -36.06 -14.32
N ALA A 95 0.25 -35.53 -13.13
CA ALA A 95 0.30 -34.10 -12.85
C ALA A 95 1.57 -33.69 -12.07
N VAL A 96 2.54 -34.59 -11.91
CA VAL A 96 3.80 -34.30 -11.19
C VAL A 96 5.01 -35.01 -11.83
N ASP A 97 4.90 -35.41 -13.09
CA ASP A 97 5.95 -36.17 -13.80
C ASP A 97 6.89 -35.29 -14.63
N GLY A 98 6.60 -33.98 -14.72
CA GLY A 98 7.39 -33.00 -15.44
C GLY A 98 7.17 -33.00 -16.96
N GLN A 99 6.11 -33.63 -17.46
CA GLN A 99 5.84 -33.75 -18.90
C GLN A 99 4.56 -32.99 -19.30
N ASP A 100 4.70 -31.96 -20.14
CA ASP A 100 3.56 -31.15 -20.61
C ASP A 100 2.56 -31.91 -21.54
N GLY A 101 2.74 -33.22 -21.74
CA GLY A 101 1.91 -34.08 -22.60
C GLY A 101 1.10 -35.17 -21.87
N THR A 102 1.38 -35.41 -20.58
CA THR A 102 0.61 -36.30 -19.70
C THR A 102 -0.28 -35.46 -18.79
N ARG A 103 -1.37 -36.02 -18.24
CA ARG A 103 -2.28 -35.25 -17.38
C ARG A 103 -3.03 -36.08 -16.37
N TRP A 104 -3.29 -35.51 -15.20
CA TRP A 104 -4.43 -35.94 -14.39
C TRP A 104 -5.73 -35.41 -15.01
N SER A 105 -6.83 -36.16 -14.88
CA SER A 105 -8.19 -35.71 -15.19
C SER A 105 -9.16 -36.33 -14.20
N SER A 106 -10.01 -35.53 -13.56
CA SER A 106 -11.01 -36.01 -12.60
C SER A 106 -12.27 -36.54 -13.28
N GLN A 107 -13.10 -37.27 -12.52
CA GLN A 107 -14.51 -37.47 -12.87
C GLN A 107 -15.25 -36.12 -12.97
N PHE A 108 -16.35 -36.09 -13.72
CA PHE A 108 -16.99 -34.86 -14.19
C PHE A 108 -17.97 -34.26 -13.16
N SER A 109 -17.47 -33.91 -11.97
CA SER A 109 -18.23 -33.23 -10.91
C SER A 109 -17.40 -32.17 -10.18
N ASP A 110 -18.06 -31.21 -9.52
CA ASP A 110 -17.41 -30.00 -9.03
C ASP A 110 -16.52 -30.21 -7.78
N ALA A 111 -16.83 -31.18 -6.92
CA ALA A 111 -16.09 -31.43 -5.69
C ALA A 111 -14.98 -32.47 -5.90
N GLN A 112 -13.86 -32.05 -6.51
CA GLN A 112 -12.71 -32.90 -6.83
C GLN A 112 -11.41 -32.24 -6.37
N TRP A 113 -10.40 -33.04 -6.05
CA TRP A 113 -9.13 -32.57 -5.51
C TRP A 113 -7.96 -33.45 -5.94
N LEU A 114 -6.78 -32.84 -5.96
CA LEU A 114 -5.48 -33.50 -6.11
C LEU A 114 -4.59 -33.08 -4.94
N THR A 115 -3.98 -34.06 -4.26
CA THR A 115 -3.11 -33.89 -3.10
C THR A 115 -1.74 -34.50 -3.35
N VAL A 116 -0.67 -33.74 -3.15
CA VAL A 116 0.73 -34.19 -3.24
C VAL A 116 1.31 -34.33 -1.83
N ASP A 117 1.96 -35.46 -1.54
CA ASP A 117 2.80 -35.65 -0.34
C ASP A 117 4.28 -35.37 -0.67
N LEU A 118 4.82 -34.27 -0.14
CA LEU A 118 6.21 -33.87 -0.33
C LEU A 118 7.21 -34.84 0.36
N GLY A 119 6.72 -35.74 1.21
CA GLY A 119 7.48 -36.76 1.96
C GLY A 119 7.91 -36.29 3.36
N ALA A 120 8.15 -35.00 3.54
CA ALA A 120 8.51 -34.38 4.80
C ALA A 120 7.93 -32.96 4.91
N ALA A 121 7.82 -32.45 6.14
CA ALA A 121 7.41 -31.07 6.39
C ALA A 121 8.45 -30.11 5.79
N THR A 122 8.03 -29.38 4.77
CA THR A 122 8.87 -28.51 3.92
C THR A 122 8.26 -27.11 3.91
N THR A 123 9.09 -26.06 3.95
CA THR A 123 8.59 -24.69 3.73
C THR A 123 8.22 -24.53 2.27
N VAL A 124 6.98 -24.13 2.01
CA VAL A 124 6.44 -23.88 0.66
C VAL A 124 5.70 -22.55 0.63
N ASN A 125 5.75 -21.86 -0.51
CA ASN A 125 5.14 -20.53 -0.69
C ASN A 125 4.56 -20.26 -2.08
N HIS A 126 4.69 -21.20 -3.02
CA HIS A 126 4.18 -21.04 -4.37
C HIS A 126 3.75 -22.41 -4.94
N VAL A 127 2.59 -22.43 -5.60
CA VAL A 127 2.10 -23.55 -6.41
C VAL A 127 1.78 -23.05 -7.81
N THR A 128 2.22 -23.76 -8.85
CA THR A 128 1.81 -23.52 -10.24
C THR A 128 0.90 -24.66 -10.70
N LEU A 129 -0.25 -24.30 -11.28
CA LEU A 129 -1.21 -25.22 -11.87
C LEU A 129 -1.19 -25.02 -13.38
N GLN A 130 -0.78 -26.04 -14.14
CA GLN A 130 -0.84 -26.03 -15.60
C GLN A 130 -2.06 -26.85 -16.02
N TRP A 131 -3.16 -26.14 -16.27
CA TRP A 131 -4.43 -26.73 -16.69
C TRP A 131 -4.41 -27.16 -18.15
N GLU A 132 -5.18 -28.19 -18.45
CA GLU A 132 -5.65 -28.48 -19.80
C GLU A 132 -6.83 -27.54 -20.16
N THR A 133 -7.42 -27.68 -21.36
CA THR A 133 -8.68 -27.03 -21.75
C THR A 133 -9.78 -27.18 -20.68
N ALA A 134 -9.80 -28.29 -19.94
CA ALA A 134 -10.71 -28.53 -18.82
C ALA A 134 -10.11 -28.06 -17.47
N TYR A 135 -10.48 -26.84 -17.05
CA TYR A 135 -9.91 -26.17 -15.86
C TYR A 135 -10.95 -25.80 -14.78
N ALA A 136 -10.45 -25.36 -13.61
CA ALA A 136 -11.29 -24.87 -12.51
C ALA A 136 -11.74 -23.43 -12.73
N LYS A 137 -13.05 -23.16 -12.68
CA LYS A 137 -13.54 -21.78 -12.56
C LYS A 137 -13.34 -21.24 -11.15
N SER A 138 -13.48 -22.10 -10.14
CA SER A 138 -13.03 -21.78 -8.79
C SER A 138 -12.39 -22.97 -8.08
N PHE A 139 -11.35 -22.68 -7.31
CA PHE A 139 -10.57 -23.64 -6.54
C PHE A 139 -9.89 -22.97 -5.35
N THR A 140 -9.36 -23.78 -4.44
CA THR A 140 -8.43 -23.35 -3.39
C THR A 140 -7.15 -24.18 -3.46
N VAL A 141 -6.04 -23.59 -3.00
CA VAL A 141 -4.84 -24.34 -2.62
C VAL A 141 -4.80 -24.43 -1.10
N GLN A 142 -4.57 -25.63 -0.60
CA GLN A 142 -4.55 -25.95 0.81
C GLN A 142 -3.25 -26.65 1.20
N THR A 143 -2.81 -26.46 2.43
CA THR A 143 -1.62 -27.10 3.00
C THR A 143 -1.97 -27.82 4.30
N SER A 144 -1.28 -28.93 4.57
CA SER A 144 -1.41 -29.70 5.81
C SER A 144 -0.06 -30.28 6.27
N THR A 145 0.08 -30.46 7.59
CA THR A 145 1.19 -31.17 8.24
C THR A 145 0.79 -32.53 8.80
N ASP A 146 -0.47 -32.96 8.64
CA ASP A 146 -1.00 -34.23 9.16
C ASP A 146 -1.94 -34.98 8.17
N ASN A 147 -2.23 -34.41 6.99
CA ASN A 147 -3.17 -34.87 5.97
C ASN A 147 -4.66 -34.86 6.39
N VAL A 148 -4.97 -34.41 7.61
CA VAL A 148 -6.31 -34.42 8.22
C VAL A 148 -6.84 -32.99 8.36
N ASN A 149 -6.04 -32.10 8.96
CA ASN A 149 -6.35 -30.70 9.16
C ASN A 149 -5.78 -29.87 8.00
N TRP A 150 -6.65 -29.17 7.29
CA TRP A 150 -6.31 -28.45 6.06
C TRP A 150 -6.48 -26.94 6.22
N LYS A 151 -5.39 -26.20 5.98
CA LYS A 151 -5.40 -24.73 5.94
C LYS A 151 -5.44 -24.28 4.48
N THR A 152 -6.48 -23.55 4.09
CA THR A 152 -6.49 -22.83 2.81
C THR A 152 -5.44 -21.71 2.84
N VAL A 153 -4.53 -21.71 1.87
CA VAL A 153 -3.46 -20.71 1.71
C VAL A 153 -3.65 -19.81 0.50
N TYR A 154 -4.48 -20.22 -0.46
CA TYR A 154 -4.86 -19.45 -1.64
C TYR A 154 -6.26 -19.84 -2.11
N SER A 155 -6.99 -18.89 -2.69
CA SER A 155 -8.31 -19.08 -3.27
C SER A 155 -8.41 -18.31 -4.58
N ASN A 156 -8.93 -18.94 -5.63
CA ASN A 156 -9.30 -18.28 -6.88
C ASN A 156 -10.77 -18.59 -7.19
N ALA A 157 -11.58 -17.56 -7.37
CA ALA A 157 -13.00 -17.67 -7.69
C ALA A 157 -13.33 -17.45 -9.17
N ASN A 158 -12.32 -17.03 -9.96
CA ASN A 158 -12.48 -16.58 -11.34
C ASN A 158 -11.37 -17.14 -12.24
N GLY A 159 -11.03 -18.43 -12.09
CA GLY A 159 -10.00 -19.09 -12.89
C GLY A 159 -10.17 -18.87 -14.40
N GLY A 160 -9.03 -18.81 -15.09
CA GLY A 160 -8.91 -18.59 -16.53
C GLY A 160 -8.37 -19.78 -17.32
N GLY A 161 -7.83 -20.80 -16.63
CA GLY A 161 -7.16 -21.94 -17.27
C GLY A 161 -5.73 -21.61 -17.70
N GLY A 162 -5.13 -22.46 -18.53
CA GLY A 162 -3.72 -22.32 -18.90
C GLY A 162 -2.79 -22.51 -17.69
N THR A 163 -1.76 -21.69 -17.54
CA THR A 163 -0.89 -21.70 -16.35
C THR A 163 -1.37 -20.66 -15.33
N GLU A 164 -1.72 -21.11 -14.11
CA GLU A 164 -2.11 -20.25 -13.00
C GLU A 164 -1.15 -20.41 -11.81
N GLU A 165 -0.75 -19.29 -11.20
CA GLU A 165 0.13 -19.26 -10.03
C GLU A 165 -0.60 -18.90 -8.73
N ALA A 166 -0.37 -19.70 -7.70
CA ALA A 166 -0.85 -19.52 -6.33
C ALA A 166 0.34 -19.27 -5.40
N ARG A 167 0.71 -18.00 -5.21
CA ARG A 167 1.78 -17.56 -4.29
C ARG A 167 1.19 -17.15 -2.94
N PHE A 168 1.78 -17.57 -1.82
CA PHE A 168 1.23 -17.37 -0.47
C PHE A 168 2.33 -17.20 0.57
N THR A 169 1.98 -16.76 1.78
CA THR A 169 2.94 -16.65 2.89
C THR A 169 3.59 -18.00 3.17
N ALA A 170 4.92 -18.02 3.19
CA ALA A 170 5.70 -19.23 3.41
C ALA A 170 5.22 -20.00 4.66
N THR A 171 4.85 -21.27 4.46
CA THR A 171 4.30 -22.13 5.50
C THR A 171 4.97 -23.49 5.46
N SER A 172 5.16 -24.11 6.63
CA SER A 172 5.53 -25.52 6.70
C SER A 172 4.35 -26.37 6.27
N ALA A 173 4.57 -27.29 5.33
CA ALA A 173 3.58 -28.24 4.84
C ALA A 173 4.27 -29.55 4.47
N ARG A 174 3.62 -30.69 4.74
CA ARG A 174 4.00 -31.97 4.12
C ARG A 174 3.07 -32.32 2.96
N TRP A 175 1.79 -31.99 3.07
CA TRP A 175 0.81 -32.18 2.01
C TRP A 175 0.34 -30.85 1.43
N VAL A 176 0.21 -30.79 0.11
CA VAL A 176 -0.32 -29.64 -0.63
C VAL A 176 -1.43 -30.11 -1.56
N ARG A 177 -2.56 -29.41 -1.59
CA ARG A 177 -3.78 -29.83 -2.30
C ARG A 177 -4.33 -28.70 -3.16
N MET A 178 -4.70 -29.00 -4.41
CA MET A 178 -5.71 -28.21 -5.13
C MET A 178 -7.08 -28.84 -4.85
N ASN A 179 -8.01 -28.02 -4.37
CA ASN A 179 -9.39 -28.41 -4.11
C ASN A 179 -10.30 -27.61 -5.06
N GLY A 180 -10.84 -28.29 -6.08
CA GLY A 180 -11.81 -27.75 -7.01
C GLY A 180 -13.14 -27.46 -6.32
N VAL A 181 -13.75 -26.33 -6.68
CA VAL A 181 -15.04 -25.86 -6.14
C VAL A 181 -16.07 -25.65 -7.25
N LYS A 182 -15.64 -25.19 -8.42
CA LYS A 182 -16.48 -25.05 -9.62
C LYS A 182 -15.65 -25.36 -10.87
N ARG A 183 -16.14 -26.24 -11.75
CA ARG A 183 -15.53 -26.48 -13.07
C ARG A 183 -15.89 -25.35 -14.03
N ALA A 184 -14.99 -25.01 -14.95
CA ALA A 184 -15.23 -24.01 -16.00
C ALA A 184 -15.88 -24.61 -17.25
N THR A 185 -15.82 -25.93 -17.41
CA THR A 185 -16.35 -26.66 -18.57
C THR A 185 -17.27 -27.80 -18.10
N ALA A 186 -17.89 -28.51 -19.05
CA ALA A 186 -18.67 -29.72 -18.75
C ALA A 186 -17.79 -30.93 -18.32
N TRP A 187 -16.50 -30.90 -18.66
CA TRP A 187 -15.50 -31.94 -18.36
C TRP A 187 -14.98 -31.85 -16.93
N GLY A 188 -14.16 -32.82 -16.50
CA GLY A 188 -13.51 -32.82 -15.18
C GLY A 188 -12.51 -31.66 -15.01
N TYR A 189 -11.83 -31.64 -13.87
CA TYR A 189 -10.61 -30.84 -13.71
C TYR A 189 -9.44 -31.62 -14.29
N SER A 190 -8.63 -30.99 -15.15
CA SER A 190 -7.45 -31.64 -15.72
C SER A 190 -6.22 -30.75 -15.65
N LEU A 191 -5.14 -31.33 -15.12
CA LEU A 191 -3.85 -30.68 -14.93
C LEU A 191 -2.81 -31.48 -15.69
N TYR A 192 -2.08 -30.81 -16.60
CA TYR A 192 -0.82 -31.29 -17.12
C TYR A 192 0.22 -31.35 -15.99
N GLU A 193 0.32 -30.30 -15.17
CA GLU A 193 1.26 -30.27 -14.04
C GLU A 193 0.73 -29.50 -12.82
N PHE A 194 1.18 -29.94 -11.65
CA PHE A 194 1.03 -29.36 -10.32
C PHE A 194 2.43 -29.20 -9.74
N LYS A 195 2.96 -27.98 -9.77
CA LYS A 195 4.33 -27.68 -9.34
C LYS A 195 4.31 -26.96 -8.00
N VAL A 196 5.22 -27.28 -7.09
CA VAL A 196 5.30 -26.69 -5.73
C VAL A 196 6.70 -26.12 -5.52
N PHE A 197 6.80 -24.90 -4.99
CA PHE A 197 8.06 -24.18 -4.84
C PHE A 197 8.21 -23.51 -3.48
N ASN A 198 9.48 -23.17 -3.17
CA ASN A 198 9.87 -22.30 -2.07
C ASN A 198 10.73 -21.16 -2.65
N ASP A 199 10.07 -20.20 -3.30
CA ASP A 199 10.72 -19.07 -3.95
C ASP A 199 11.30 -18.10 -2.91
N SER A 200 12.59 -17.77 -3.03
CA SER A 200 13.24 -16.84 -2.10
C SER A 200 12.81 -15.40 -2.37
N GLY A 201 11.82 -14.92 -1.61
CA GLY A 201 11.22 -13.59 -1.77
C GLY A 201 9.73 -13.70 -2.06
N SER A 202 8.91 -13.68 -1.01
CA SER A 202 7.46 -13.87 -1.12
C SER A 202 6.77 -12.69 -1.81
N THR A 203 6.49 -12.80 -3.11
CA THR A 203 5.43 -12.00 -3.75
C THR A 203 4.07 -12.55 -3.29
N PRO A 204 3.25 -11.78 -2.57
CA PRO A 204 2.00 -12.30 -2.01
C PRO A 204 0.90 -12.44 -3.08
N SER A 205 -0.06 -13.36 -2.86
CA SER A 205 -1.17 -13.60 -3.79
C SER A 205 -1.95 -12.35 -4.14
N ASN A 206 -2.38 -12.26 -5.41
CA ASN A 206 -3.15 -11.15 -5.94
C ASN A 206 -2.49 -9.79 -5.58
N PRO A 207 -1.28 -9.51 -6.12
CA PRO A 207 -0.61 -8.24 -5.89
C PRO A 207 -1.47 -7.12 -6.48
N LEU A 208 -1.71 -6.10 -5.67
CA LEU A 208 -2.42 -4.89 -6.10
C LEU A 208 -1.40 -3.78 -6.36
N PRO A 209 -1.70 -2.80 -7.24
CA PRO A 209 -0.79 -1.67 -7.48
C PRO A 209 -0.36 -0.95 -6.20
N THR A 210 -1.21 -0.90 -5.16
CA THR A 210 -0.91 -0.34 -3.84
C THR A 210 0.24 -1.04 -3.11
N ASP A 211 0.41 -2.35 -3.31
CA ASP A 211 1.44 -3.15 -2.67
C ASP A 211 2.88 -2.73 -3.09
N ALA A 212 3.03 -1.95 -4.18
CA ALA A 212 4.34 -1.59 -4.77
C ALA A 212 4.36 -0.23 -5.50
N ILE A 213 3.68 0.80 -4.97
CA ILE A 213 3.78 2.19 -5.46
C ILE A 213 5.14 2.80 -5.14
N PHE A 214 5.65 2.54 -3.93
CA PHE A 214 6.92 3.07 -3.43
C PHE A 214 8.01 1.99 -3.37
N ALA A 215 9.23 2.35 -2.98
CA ALA A 215 10.30 1.37 -2.75
C ALA A 215 9.85 0.29 -1.75
N PRO A 216 10.24 -0.99 -1.92
CA PRO A 216 9.92 -2.04 -0.95
C PRO A 216 10.40 -1.76 0.48
N GLY A 217 11.47 -0.97 0.63
CA GLY A 217 11.98 -0.49 1.92
C GLY A 217 11.27 0.76 2.48
N SER A 218 10.24 1.28 1.80
CA SER A 218 9.45 2.43 2.26
C SER A 218 8.75 2.12 3.58
N PHE A 219 8.56 3.17 4.40
CA PHE A 219 7.82 3.06 5.65
C PHE A 219 6.37 2.59 5.47
N TRP A 220 5.78 2.82 4.28
CA TRP A 220 4.42 2.40 3.94
C TRP A 220 4.24 0.88 4.02
N TYR A 221 5.29 0.10 3.72
CA TYR A 221 5.24 -1.37 3.71
C TYR A 221 5.89 -2.00 4.95
N LYS A 222 6.42 -1.18 5.86
CA LYS A 222 7.15 -1.63 7.05
C LYS A 222 6.18 -2.10 8.14
N GLU A 223 6.11 -3.42 8.30
CA GLU A 223 5.40 -4.09 9.39
C GLU A 223 5.94 -3.64 10.77
N ILE A 224 5.06 -3.62 11.78
CA ILE A 224 5.43 -3.33 13.16
C ILE A 224 5.61 -4.65 13.90
N PRO A 225 6.84 -5.03 14.32
CA PRO A 225 7.09 -6.30 15.00
C PRO A 225 6.21 -6.47 16.24
N LYS A 226 5.69 -7.69 16.49
CA LYS A 226 4.78 -7.94 17.63
C LYS A 226 5.37 -7.46 18.96
N SER A 227 6.63 -7.77 19.22
CA SER A 227 7.42 -7.17 20.30
C SER A 227 8.10 -5.90 19.78
N VAL A 228 7.72 -4.75 20.34
CA VAL A 228 8.30 -3.44 20.03
C VAL A 228 8.17 -2.55 21.26
N THR A 229 9.17 -1.70 21.51
CA THR A 229 9.06 -0.66 22.55
C THR A 229 7.94 0.29 22.17
N LEU A 230 7.00 0.53 23.09
CA LEU A 230 5.91 1.49 22.92
C LEU A 230 6.34 2.91 23.33
N HIS A 231 5.59 3.91 22.88
CA HIS A 231 5.71 5.28 23.40
C HIS A 231 5.46 5.27 24.92
N ALA A 232 6.31 5.95 25.69
CA ALA A 232 6.14 6.02 27.15
C ALA A 232 4.74 6.55 27.56
N ASN A 233 4.19 7.47 26.75
CA ASN A 233 2.84 8.01 26.91
C ASN A 233 1.76 7.30 26.05
N SER A 234 1.95 6.04 25.65
CA SER A 234 0.98 5.34 24.77
C SER A 234 -0.43 5.25 25.39
N ALA A 235 -0.52 5.12 26.72
CA ALA A 235 -1.81 5.13 27.42
C ALA A 235 -2.49 6.51 27.36
N GLY A 236 -1.74 7.60 27.52
CA GLY A 236 -2.26 8.96 27.42
C GLY A 236 -2.74 9.30 26.01
N PHE A 237 -1.99 8.92 24.97
CA PHE A 237 -2.40 9.09 23.58
C PHE A 237 -3.65 8.25 23.23
N THR A 238 -3.76 7.02 23.72
CA THR A 238 -4.96 6.19 23.56
C THR A 238 -6.17 6.80 24.28
N ALA A 239 -5.97 7.40 25.45
CA ALA A 239 -7.02 8.14 26.16
C ALA A 239 -7.47 9.40 25.40
N ASP A 240 -6.55 10.20 24.84
CA ASP A 240 -6.92 11.37 24.05
C ASP A 240 -7.63 11.00 22.75
N PHE A 241 -7.15 9.97 22.03
CA PHE A 241 -7.83 9.46 20.83
C PHE A 241 -9.28 9.07 21.12
N ARG A 242 -9.53 8.37 22.25
CA ARG A 242 -10.89 8.02 22.67
C ARG A 242 -11.72 9.23 23.12
N ARG A 243 -11.11 10.20 23.81
CA ARG A 243 -11.77 11.49 24.13
C ARG A 243 -12.18 12.21 22.85
N GLN A 244 -11.35 12.21 21.81
CA GLN A 244 -11.70 12.79 20.51
C GLN A 244 -12.90 12.08 19.88
N ILE A 245 -12.99 10.75 19.91
CA ILE A 245 -14.21 10.03 19.45
C ILE A 245 -15.44 10.53 20.22
N SER A 246 -15.38 10.61 21.54
CA SER A 246 -16.51 11.05 22.37
C SER A 246 -16.87 12.54 22.19
N ALA A 247 -15.89 13.40 21.91
CA ALA A 247 -16.10 14.83 21.69
C ALA A 247 -16.58 15.17 20.27
N TYR A 248 -16.19 14.36 19.28
CA TYR A 248 -16.44 14.61 17.85
C TYR A 248 -17.22 13.45 17.23
N TYR A 249 -18.53 13.63 17.11
CA TYR A 249 -19.50 12.74 16.42
C TYR A 249 -19.67 11.32 16.98
N GLY A 250 -18.91 10.89 17.98
CA GLY A 250 -19.08 9.57 18.62
C GLY A 250 -18.56 8.38 17.80
N ASN A 251 -17.87 8.63 16.68
CA ASN A 251 -17.42 7.58 15.76
C ASN A 251 -16.09 7.93 15.06
N VAL A 252 -15.50 6.95 14.38
CA VAL A 252 -14.45 7.16 13.38
C VAL A 252 -15.08 6.87 12.02
N THR A 253 -15.11 7.86 11.13
CA THR A 253 -15.76 7.72 9.82
C THR A 253 -14.79 7.23 8.74
N ILE A 254 -15.30 6.55 7.73
CA ILE A 254 -14.58 6.26 6.48
C ILE A 254 -15.07 7.22 5.41
N ASN A 255 -14.26 8.18 4.98
CA ASN A 255 -14.67 9.12 3.94
C ASN A 255 -14.37 8.55 2.55
N THR A 256 -15.42 8.47 1.73
CA THR A 256 -15.42 7.90 0.38
C THR A 256 -15.37 8.97 -0.71
N THR A 257 -16.09 10.08 -0.55
CA THR A 257 -16.27 11.12 -1.58
C THR A 257 -15.62 12.45 -1.21
N ALA A 258 -16.01 13.03 -0.08
CA ALA A 258 -15.47 14.31 0.38
C ALA A 258 -14.10 14.13 1.03
N TYR A 259 -13.13 14.98 0.64
CA TYR A 259 -11.73 14.95 1.09
C TYR A 259 -11.11 13.53 1.07
N ALA A 260 -11.45 12.77 0.02
CA ALA A 260 -10.86 11.48 -0.28
C ALA A 260 -10.36 11.59 -1.72
N SER A 261 -9.05 11.52 -1.95
CA SER A 261 -8.49 11.75 -3.28
C SER A 261 -8.94 10.67 -4.29
N PRO A 262 -9.42 11.04 -5.48
CA PRO A 262 -9.50 10.12 -6.62
C PRO A 262 -8.11 9.87 -7.20
N VAL A 263 -7.80 8.60 -7.46
CA VAL A 263 -6.53 8.18 -8.08
C VAL A 263 -6.78 7.79 -9.52
N PHE A 264 -6.43 8.66 -10.46
CA PHE A 264 -6.53 8.35 -11.89
C PHE A 264 -5.22 7.75 -12.40
N GLN A 265 -5.33 6.62 -13.11
CA GLN A 265 -4.21 5.92 -13.73
C GLN A 265 -4.27 6.08 -15.26
N PRO A 266 -3.67 7.14 -15.83
CA PRO A 266 -3.68 7.37 -17.26
C PRO A 266 -2.86 6.32 -18.02
N ALA A 267 -3.33 5.94 -19.21
CA ALA A 267 -2.56 5.14 -20.15
C ALA A 267 -1.26 5.86 -20.58
N ALA A 268 -0.30 5.11 -21.12
CA ALA A 268 0.87 5.69 -21.77
C ALA A 268 0.46 6.50 -23.01
N GLY A 269 1.16 7.60 -23.28
CA GLY A 269 0.98 8.40 -24.50
C GLY A 269 -0.25 9.31 -24.56
N ILE A 270 -1.06 9.44 -23.50
CA ILE A 270 -2.11 10.46 -23.47
C ILE A 270 -1.50 11.87 -23.45
N SER A 271 -2.22 12.84 -24.02
CA SER A 271 -1.78 14.24 -24.05
C SER A 271 -1.58 14.82 -22.65
N ASN A 272 -0.41 15.40 -22.41
CA ASN A 272 -0.14 16.13 -21.19
C ASN A 272 -0.83 17.51 -21.21
N VAL A 273 -1.28 17.96 -20.04
CA VAL A 273 -1.80 19.31 -19.79
C VAL A 273 -0.95 20.02 -18.76
N LYS A 274 -0.92 21.35 -18.80
CA LYS A 274 -0.31 22.18 -17.75
C LYS A 274 -1.33 22.38 -16.62
N VAL A 275 -0.89 22.23 -15.37
CA VAL A 275 -1.66 22.69 -14.20
C VAL A 275 -0.98 23.95 -13.66
N THR A 276 -1.71 25.06 -13.56
CA THR A 276 -1.16 26.32 -13.01
C THR A 276 -1.48 26.46 -11.53
N GLN A 277 -0.55 26.99 -10.75
CA GLN A 277 -0.85 27.29 -9.36
C GLN A 277 -1.84 28.47 -9.23
N TRP A 278 -2.73 28.41 -8.24
CA TRP A 278 -3.51 29.58 -7.79
C TRP A 278 -3.31 29.81 -6.29
N ASP A 279 -3.21 31.07 -5.87
CA ASP A 279 -2.91 31.42 -4.48
C ASP A 279 -4.15 31.38 -3.58
N CYS A 280 -4.67 30.19 -3.30
CA CYS A 280 -5.77 29.98 -2.36
C CYS A 280 -5.37 30.23 -0.89
N GLN A 281 -4.06 30.24 -0.60
CA GLN A 281 -3.50 30.45 0.74
C GLN A 281 -3.19 31.93 1.01
N HIS A 282 -3.42 32.82 0.05
CA HIS A 282 -3.15 34.26 0.13
C HIS A 282 -1.70 34.60 0.57
N LYS A 283 -0.73 33.82 0.09
CA LYS A 283 0.70 33.98 0.40
C LYS A 283 1.36 35.13 -0.36
N GLY A 284 0.74 35.63 -1.43
CA GLY A 284 1.28 36.68 -2.29
C GLY A 284 2.38 36.21 -3.25
N TYR A 285 2.64 34.90 -3.34
CA TYR A 285 3.60 34.31 -4.28
C TYR A 285 3.15 32.95 -4.79
N LEU A 286 3.67 32.56 -5.96
CA LEU A 286 3.55 31.22 -6.54
C LEU A 286 4.92 30.53 -6.52
N ASP A 287 4.92 29.22 -6.28
CA ASP A 287 6.10 28.37 -6.23
C ASP A 287 6.53 27.97 -7.66
N SER A 288 7.74 28.40 -8.05
CA SER A 288 8.31 28.15 -9.38
C SER A 288 8.67 26.68 -9.61
N SER A 289 8.99 25.93 -8.56
CA SER A 289 9.25 24.48 -8.61
C SER A 289 7.94 23.72 -8.86
N LEU A 290 6.82 24.08 -8.21
CA LEU A 290 5.51 23.51 -8.54
C LEU A 290 5.10 23.83 -9.99
N ALA A 291 5.35 25.06 -10.47
CA ALA A 291 5.10 25.41 -11.86
C ALA A 291 5.92 24.55 -12.86
N GLN A 292 7.14 24.14 -12.51
CA GLN A 292 7.95 23.19 -13.29
C GLN A 292 7.45 21.75 -13.14
N GLN A 293 7.13 21.31 -11.92
CA GLN A 293 6.61 19.97 -11.62
C GLN A 293 5.31 19.68 -12.38
N TRP A 294 4.45 20.70 -12.54
CA TRP A 294 3.13 20.62 -13.15
C TRP A 294 3.05 21.16 -14.59
N SER A 295 4.20 21.41 -15.22
CA SER A 295 4.31 21.89 -16.60
C SER A 295 3.70 20.92 -17.63
N ALA A 296 3.78 19.61 -17.36
CA ALA A 296 3.21 18.53 -18.16
C ALA A 296 2.70 17.41 -17.24
N VAL A 297 1.38 17.23 -17.19
CA VAL A 297 0.69 16.23 -16.36
C VAL A 297 -0.27 15.42 -17.24
N PRO A 298 -0.23 14.08 -17.22
CA PRO A 298 -1.13 13.24 -18.00
C PRO A 298 -2.50 13.13 -17.31
N ILE A 299 -3.33 14.18 -17.40
CA ILE A 299 -4.67 14.18 -16.78
C ILE A 299 -5.71 13.64 -17.77
N PRO A 300 -6.40 12.52 -17.47
CA PRO A 300 -7.51 12.02 -18.29
C PRO A 300 -8.63 13.05 -18.47
N SER A 301 -9.32 13.03 -19.61
CA SER A 301 -10.41 14.00 -19.92
C SER A 301 -11.61 13.90 -18.98
N ASN A 302 -11.85 12.71 -18.41
CA ASN A 302 -12.86 12.37 -17.42
C ASN A 302 -12.40 12.58 -15.96
N ALA A 303 -11.16 13.03 -15.72
CA ALA A 303 -10.67 13.27 -14.37
C ALA A 303 -11.46 14.40 -13.68
N THR A 304 -11.82 14.18 -12.42
CA THR A 304 -12.52 15.13 -11.56
C THR A 304 -11.98 15.05 -10.14
N PRO A 305 -11.79 16.19 -9.44
CA PRO A 305 -11.27 16.19 -8.07
C PRO A 305 -12.29 15.64 -7.06
N SER A 306 -11.84 15.39 -5.83
CA SER A 306 -12.69 14.97 -4.71
C SER A 306 -13.84 15.94 -4.46
N ASP A 307 -14.86 15.49 -3.75
CA ASP A 307 -15.85 16.42 -3.18
C ASP A 307 -15.28 17.10 -1.92
N GLY A 308 -16.04 18.04 -1.34
CA GLY A 308 -15.61 18.84 -0.20
C GLY A 308 -14.73 20.04 -0.59
N THR A 309 -14.24 20.77 0.40
CA THR A 309 -13.45 22.00 0.19
C THR A 309 -12.07 21.75 -0.38
N ASP A 310 -11.50 20.57 -0.17
CA ASP A 310 -10.07 20.35 -0.40
C ASP A 310 -9.75 19.98 -1.84
N GLY A 311 -10.76 19.59 -2.63
CA GLY A 311 -10.65 19.35 -4.07
C GLY A 311 -9.42 18.51 -4.45
N GLU A 312 -9.16 17.43 -3.72
CA GLU A 312 -7.95 16.64 -3.91
C GLU A 312 -8.00 15.88 -5.23
N MET A 313 -6.84 15.67 -5.85
CA MET A 313 -6.74 14.79 -7.02
C MET A 313 -5.36 14.18 -7.10
N THR A 314 -5.31 12.88 -7.37
CA THR A 314 -4.07 12.12 -7.56
C THR A 314 -4.01 11.58 -8.99
N ILE A 315 -2.88 11.77 -9.65
CA ILE A 315 -2.55 11.13 -10.93
C ILE A 315 -1.34 10.24 -10.68
N TYR A 316 -1.46 8.94 -10.96
CA TYR A 316 -0.32 8.01 -10.91
C TYR A 316 -0.19 7.30 -12.25
N GLN A 317 0.92 7.51 -12.95
CA GLN A 317 1.19 6.87 -14.24
C GLN A 317 2.33 5.85 -14.10
N PRO A 318 2.03 4.53 -14.04
CA PRO A 318 3.05 3.49 -13.92
C PRO A 318 4.07 3.50 -15.06
N SER A 319 3.66 3.80 -16.29
CA SER A 319 4.52 3.77 -17.48
C SER A 319 5.61 4.87 -17.50
N SER A 320 5.42 5.97 -16.76
CA SER A 320 6.44 6.99 -16.52
C SER A 320 6.99 6.96 -15.09
N ASN A 321 6.60 5.96 -14.30
CA ASN A 321 6.95 5.80 -12.88
C ASN A 321 6.80 7.12 -12.09
N THR A 322 5.71 7.86 -12.33
CA THR A 322 5.53 9.22 -11.80
C THR A 322 4.15 9.41 -11.15
N LEU A 323 4.17 10.02 -9.97
CA LEU A 323 3.03 10.40 -9.15
C LEU A 323 2.90 11.93 -9.13
N TRP A 324 1.67 12.44 -9.24
CA TRP A 324 1.30 13.81 -8.95
C TRP A 324 0.14 13.82 -7.97
N GLU A 325 0.19 14.72 -6.99
CA GLU A 325 -0.92 14.99 -6.08
C GLU A 325 -1.20 16.50 -6.06
N PHE A 326 -2.48 16.86 -6.01
CA PHE A 326 -2.98 18.23 -6.11
C PHE A 326 -4.01 18.50 -5.01
N TRP A 327 -3.86 19.63 -4.31
CA TRP A 327 -4.78 20.15 -3.31
C TRP A 327 -5.45 21.42 -3.84
N GLN A 328 -6.71 21.62 -3.48
CA GLN A 328 -7.59 22.69 -3.98
C GLN A 328 -7.62 22.72 -5.51
N THR A 329 -7.82 21.55 -6.11
CA THR A 329 -7.79 21.34 -7.55
C THR A 329 -9.10 21.74 -8.19
N ARG A 330 -9.03 22.48 -9.29
CA ARG A 330 -10.20 22.98 -10.02
C ARG A 330 -9.92 23.13 -11.51
N LYS A 331 -10.98 23.23 -12.30
CA LYS A 331 -10.92 23.53 -13.73
C LYS A 331 -11.64 24.85 -14.00
N VAL A 332 -10.90 25.87 -14.43
CA VAL A 332 -11.43 27.22 -14.69
C VAL A 332 -11.21 27.54 -16.17
N ASN A 333 -12.28 27.86 -16.90
CA ASN A 333 -12.24 28.14 -18.35
C ASN A 333 -11.50 27.04 -19.15
N GLY A 334 -11.73 25.78 -18.78
CA GLY A 334 -11.09 24.61 -19.37
C GLY A 334 -9.66 24.31 -18.88
N GLN A 335 -9.00 25.25 -18.22
CA GLN A 335 -7.63 25.12 -17.72
C GLN A 335 -7.59 24.53 -16.30
N TRP A 336 -6.63 23.65 -16.04
CA TRP A 336 -6.44 23.05 -14.72
C TRP A 336 -5.65 23.96 -13.78
N GLN A 337 -6.12 24.07 -12.55
CA GLN A 337 -5.45 24.82 -11.48
C GLN A 337 -5.42 24.00 -10.18
N ALA A 338 -4.35 24.14 -9.40
CA ALA A 338 -4.24 23.58 -8.04
C ALA A 338 -3.58 24.61 -7.13
N CYS A 339 -3.82 24.56 -5.82
CA CYS A 339 -3.20 25.50 -4.88
C CYS A 339 -1.86 24.99 -4.35
N TRP A 340 -1.80 23.70 -4.02
CA TRP A 340 -0.59 23.05 -3.51
C TRP A 340 -0.54 21.57 -3.93
N GLY A 341 0.53 20.84 -3.61
CA GLY A 341 0.71 19.44 -3.97
C GLY A 341 2.17 19.09 -4.27
N GLY A 342 2.41 18.25 -5.29
CA GLY A 342 3.77 17.89 -5.75
C GLY A 342 3.82 16.92 -6.94
N ARG A 343 5.01 16.64 -7.45
CA ARG A 343 5.35 15.56 -8.41
C ARG A 343 6.52 14.73 -7.93
N MET A 344 6.37 13.41 -7.89
CA MET A 344 7.39 12.44 -7.53
C MET A 344 7.68 11.52 -8.72
N THR A 345 8.84 11.69 -9.34
CA THR A 345 9.37 10.82 -10.39
C THR A 345 10.14 9.66 -9.78
N ASN A 346 10.22 8.52 -10.49
CA ASN A 346 10.84 7.29 -9.99
C ASN A 346 10.18 6.79 -8.69
N VAL A 347 8.84 6.87 -8.62
CA VAL A 347 8.08 6.67 -7.38
C VAL A 347 8.29 5.27 -6.79
N SER A 348 8.43 4.23 -7.62
CA SER A 348 8.72 2.85 -7.18
C SER A 348 10.10 2.65 -6.53
N ALA A 349 10.98 3.66 -6.56
CA ALA A 349 12.25 3.67 -5.83
C ALA A 349 12.28 4.75 -4.72
N SER A 350 11.19 5.50 -4.53
CA SER A 350 11.08 6.53 -3.50
C SER A 350 10.85 5.93 -2.10
N SER A 351 11.32 6.62 -1.07
CA SER A 351 10.97 6.35 0.33
C SER A 351 9.48 6.56 0.63
N GLY A 352 8.73 7.19 -0.27
CA GLY A 352 7.30 7.47 -0.12
C GLY A 352 7.01 8.64 0.81
N ILE A 353 7.92 9.61 0.89
CA ILE A 353 7.76 10.87 1.63
C ILE A 353 8.01 12.01 0.63
N TRP A 354 7.19 13.07 0.65
CA TRP A 354 7.42 14.23 -0.21
C TRP A 354 8.69 14.98 0.23
N PRO A 355 9.43 15.65 -0.68
CA PRO A 355 10.42 16.63 -0.26
C PRO A 355 9.75 17.70 0.62
N GLN A 356 10.48 18.23 1.60
CA GLN A 356 9.92 19.12 2.62
C GLN A 356 9.16 20.28 1.97
N GLY A 357 7.92 20.48 2.42
CA GLY A 357 7.03 21.52 1.89
C GLY A 357 6.08 21.06 0.78
N TYR A 358 6.22 19.87 0.18
CA TYR A 358 5.29 19.36 -0.84
C TYR A 358 4.31 18.27 -0.32
N GLY A 359 3.33 17.92 -1.17
CA GLY A 359 2.24 16.99 -0.85
C GLY A 359 0.93 17.68 -0.47
N THR A 360 -0.19 16.94 -0.52
CA THR A 360 -1.52 17.46 -0.16
C THR A 360 -1.80 17.36 1.34
N THR A 361 -1.42 16.25 1.96
CA THR A 361 -1.63 16.04 3.41
C THR A 361 -0.88 17.05 4.27
N ALA A 362 -1.42 17.42 5.43
CA ALA A 362 -0.74 18.32 6.37
C ALA A 362 0.68 17.83 6.70
N THR A 363 0.90 16.52 6.82
CA THR A 363 2.21 15.92 7.16
C THR A 363 3.30 15.93 6.08
N GLY A 364 2.96 16.21 4.82
CA GLY A 364 3.89 16.02 3.70
C GLY A 364 4.10 14.55 3.32
N LEU A 365 3.11 13.70 3.61
CA LEU A 365 3.05 12.31 3.19
C LEU A 365 2.18 12.17 1.92
N PRO A 366 2.53 11.30 0.95
CA PRO A 366 1.67 10.99 -0.18
C PRO A 366 0.32 10.44 0.27
N PHE A 367 -0.76 11.08 -0.18
CA PHE A 367 -2.13 10.66 0.11
C PHE A 367 -2.40 9.24 -0.43
N ILE A 368 -1.87 8.94 -1.61
CA ILE A 368 -1.98 7.60 -2.23
C ILE A 368 -1.37 6.48 -1.38
N GLY A 369 -0.43 6.79 -0.47
CA GLY A 369 0.26 5.78 0.35
C GLY A 369 -0.54 5.31 1.57
N GLY A 370 -1.42 6.17 2.10
CA GLY A 370 -2.24 5.85 3.29
C GLY A 370 -3.70 5.55 2.98
N GLN A 371 -4.13 5.79 1.75
CA GLN A 371 -5.52 5.61 1.31
C GLN A 371 -5.82 4.14 0.97
N ILE A 372 -6.95 3.62 1.46
CA ILE A 372 -7.35 2.21 1.27
C ILE A 372 -8.15 2.05 -0.02
N THR A 373 -7.84 1.05 -0.85
CA THR A 373 -8.56 0.81 -2.12
C THR A 373 -9.74 -0.15 -1.96
N ALA A 374 -10.70 -0.08 -2.89
CA ALA A 374 -11.79 -1.06 -2.96
C ALA A 374 -11.27 -2.48 -3.22
N GLU A 375 -10.19 -2.60 -3.99
CA GLU A 375 -9.53 -3.85 -4.34
C GLU A 375 -8.96 -4.55 -3.10
N GLU A 376 -8.34 -3.81 -2.17
CA GLU A 376 -7.84 -4.35 -0.90
C GLU A 376 -8.97 -4.80 0.03
N LEU A 377 -10.08 -4.06 0.06
CA LEU A 377 -11.26 -4.43 0.81
C LEU A 377 -11.96 -5.68 0.23
N ARG A 378 -12.00 -5.84 -1.10
CA ARG A 378 -12.45 -7.08 -1.75
C ARG A 378 -11.48 -8.25 -1.52
N ARG A 379 -10.17 -7.99 -1.48
CA ARG A 379 -9.12 -8.97 -1.13
C ARG A 379 -9.18 -9.41 0.34
N GLY A 380 -9.75 -8.57 1.21
CA GLY A 380 -9.77 -8.79 2.66
C GLY A 380 -8.40 -8.56 3.32
N GLU A 381 -7.50 -7.84 2.63
CA GLU A 381 -6.12 -7.61 3.07
C GLU A 381 -5.58 -6.29 2.52
N ILE A 382 -5.17 -5.40 3.42
CA ILE A 382 -4.42 -4.16 3.14
C ILE A 382 -2.95 -4.42 3.51
N ARG A 383 -2.02 -4.12 2.60
CA ARG A 383 -0.58 -4.45 2.76
C ARG A 383 0.32 -3.23 3.01
N HIS A 384 -0.29 -2.13 3.43
CA HIS A 384 0.40 -0.88 3.74
C HIS A 384 -0.14 -0.24 5.02
N VAL A 385 0.57 0.80 5.47
CA VAL A 385 0.22 1.66 6.61
C VAL A 385 -0.98 2.51 6.26
N ILE A 386 -1.95 2.58 7.17
CA ILE A 386 -3.20 3.31 6.93
C ILE A 386 -3.06 4.77 7.38
N GLY A 387 -3.46 5.71 6.52
CA GLY A 387 -3.56 7.12 6.87
C GLY A 387 -4.80 7.42 7.70
N ILE A 388 -4.64 8.18 8.78
CA ILE A 388 -5.75 8.63 9.65
C ILE A 388 -5.62 10.11 9.97
N ALA A 389 -6.73 10.84 9.84
CA ALA A 389 -6.82 12.23 10.27
C ALA A 389 -7.47 12.32 11.65
N LEU A 390 -6.96 13.20 12.52
CA LEU A 390 -7.50 13.48 13.87
C LEU A 390 -8.03 14.91 13.95
N VAL A 391 -8.66 15.29 15.07
CA VAL A 391 -9.26 16.63 15.25
C VAL A 391 -8.38 17.53 16.11
N ASP A 392 -8.03 17.03 17.29
CA ASP A 392 -7.17 17.68 18.25
C ASP A 392 -5.75 17.09 18.14
N LEU A 393 -4.79 17.91 17.72
CA LEU A 393 -3.41 17.49 17.48
C LEU A 393 -2.44 18.35 18.29
N GLU A 394 -1.19 17.89 18.42
CA GLU A 394 -0.13 18.75 18.97
C GLU A 394 0.18 19.91 18.00
N ARG A 395 0.76 21.00 18.51
CA ARG A 395 1.15 22.17 17.71
C ARG A 395 2.08 21.82 16.54
N ALA A 396 1.90 22.51 15.41
CA ALA A 396 2.63 22.34 14.15
C ALA A 396 4.17 22.22 14.25
N GLY A 397 4.79 22.83 15.27
CA GLY A 397 6.22 22.70 15.55
C GLY A 397 6.66 21.35 16.15
N VAL A 398 5.73 20.41 16.38
CA VAL A 398 6.00 19.09 16.98
C VAL A 398 5.44 18.01 16.06
N VAL A 399 6.34 17.38 15.31
CA VAL A 399 6.06 16.23 14.43
C VAL A 399 6.72 14.95 14.98
N SER A 400 6.24 13.80 14.53
CA SER A 400 6.98 12.54 14.54
C SER A 400 7.29 12.12 13.10
N TRP A 401 8.47 11.55 12.84
CA TRP A 401 8.71 10.86 11.58
C TRP A 401 7.61 9.78 11.37
N PRO A 402 7.05 9.62 10.15
CA PRO A 402 7.54 10.12 8.86
C PRO A 402 7.08 11.53 8.44
N ALA A 403 6.29 12.26 9.24
CA ALA A 403 5.90 13.63 8.89
C ALA A 403 7.10 14.58 8.83
N ASN A 404 7.10 15.49 7.85
CA ASN A 404 8.15 16.49 7.65
C ASN A 404 7.68 17.94 7.91
N ARG A 405 6.37 18.12 8.10
CA ARG A 405 5.68 19.36 8.49
C ARG A 405 4.38 18.99 9.22
N SER A 406 3.64 19.97 9.72
CA SER A 406 2.34 19.77 10.36
C SER A 406 1.52 21.07 10.34
N ASP A 407 0.18 20.99 10.38
CA ASP A 407 -0.73 22.13 10.60
C ASP A 407 -1.36 22.14 12.01
N GLY A 408 -0.93 21.20 12.87
CA GLY A 408 -1.56 20.88 14.15
C GLY A 408 -1.65 22.07 15.12
N TYR A 409 -2.67 22.04 15.98
CA TYR A 409 -3.10 23.21 16.74
C TYR A 409 -3.41 22.87 18.21
N ASN A 410 -2.50 23.29 19.10
CA ASN A 410 -2.60 23.09 20.56
C ASN A 410 -2.32 24.38 21.35
N PRO A 411 -3.14 25.44 21.23
CA PRO A 411 -2.87 26.75 21.85
C PRO A 411 -2.88 26.69 23.38
N GLY A 412 -3.70 25.81 23.97
CA GLY A 412 -3.78 25.61 25.41
C GLY A 412 -2.73 24.66 25.99
N ASN A 413 -1.79 24.17 25.17
CA ASN A 413 -0.77 23.18 25.55
C ASN A 413 -1.38 21.98 26.32
N ALA A 414 -2.50 21.46 25.82
CA ALA A 414 -3.19 20.34 26.43
C ALA A 414 -2.29 19.10 26.43
N ALA A 415 -2.25 18.40 27.57
CA ALA A 415 -1.46 17.18 27.71
C ALA A 415 -1.96 16.06 26.78
N ASN A 416 -1.07 15.13 26.43
CA ASN A 416 -1.39 13.93 25.64
C ASN A 416 -1.91 14.20 24.22
N ARG A 417 -1.70 15.40 23.69
CA ARG A 417 -1.99 15.71 22.29
C ARG A 417 -1.06 14.90 21.39
N ILE A 418 -1.66 14.27 20.38
CA ILE A 418 -0.95 13.37 19.48
C ILE A 418 -0.25 14.21 18.40
N PRO A 419 1.07 14.11 18.22
CA PRO A 419 1.77 14.76 17.11
C PRO A 419 1.37 14.18 15.76
N GLU A 420 1.35 15.01 14.73
CA GLU A 420 1.24 14.50 13.37
C GLU A 420 2.48 13.68 12.97
N GLY A 421 2.28 12.69 12.11
CA GLY A 421 3.23 11.63 11.79
C GLY A 421 3.37 10.55 12.86
N SER A 422 2.65 10.64 13.98
CA SER A 422 2.68 9.60 15.02
C SER A 422 2.29 8.24 14.45
N ARG A 423 3.15 7.25 14.69
CA ARG A 423 2.95 5.84 14.35
C ARG A 423 2.27 5.11 15.49
N PHE A 424 1.21 4.38 15.19
CA PHE A 424 0.52 3.55 16.19
C PHE A 424 -0.16 2.34 15.54
N ARG A 425 -0.60 1.38 16.35
CA ARG A 425 -1.26 0.16 15.88
C ARG A 425 -2.39 -0.28 16.81
N LEU A 426 -3.19 -1.22 16.34
CA LEU A 426 -4.01 -2.05 17.22
C LEU A 426 -3.13 -3.13 17.88
N ASP A 427 -3.42 -3.52 19.12
CA ASP A 427 -2.72 -4.60 19.83
C ASP A 427 -2.64 -5.88 18.99
N PRO A 428 -1.44 -6.37 18.62
CA PRO A 428 -1.26 -7.52 17.72
C PRO A 428 -1.54 -8.88 18.37
N ASN A 429 -1.92 -8.90 19.65
CA ASN A 429 -2.36 -10.09 20.38
C ASN A 429 -3.88 -10.20 20.48
N LEU A 430 -4.63 -9.14 20.13
CA LEU A 430 -6.08 -9.17 20.11
C LEU A 430 -6.60 -10.09 18.99
N ASN A 431 -7.51 -11.00 19.31
CA ASN A 431 -8.16 -11.84 18.29
C ASN A 431 -9.27 -11.06 17.56
N VAL A 432 -8.88 -10.25 16.56
CA VAL A 432 -9.82 -9.43 15.76
C VAL A 432 -10.85 -10.23 14.98
N ASP A 433 -10.59 -11.51 14.72
CA ASP A 433 -11.51 -12.40 14.00
C ASP A 433 -12.66 -12.88 14.88
N SER A 434 -12.46 -12.94 16.20
CA SER A 434 -13.53 -13.21 17.19
C SER A 434 -14.47 -12.02 17.44
N LEU A 435 -14.10 -10.82 16.97
CA LEU A 435 -14.90 -9.62 17.16
C LEU A 435 -16.05 -9.54 16.14
N ASN A 436 -17.22 -9.08 16.61
CA ASN A 436 -18.38 -8.79 15.77
C ASN A 436 -18.19 -7.49 14.97
N LEU A 437 -17.24 -7.50 14.04
CA LEU A 437 -16.91 -6.40 13.15
C LEU A 437 -17.55 -6.60 11.77
N HIS A 438 -17.93 -5.49 11.15
CA HIS A 438 -18.20 -5.43 9.72
C HIS A 438 -16.97 -5.95 8.92
N PRO A 439 -17.13 -6.68 7.79
CA PRO A 439 -16.00 -7.27 7.06
C PRO A 439 -14.89 -6.27 6.68
N VAL A 440 -15.26 -5.05 6.26
CA VAL A 440 -14.32 -3.94 6.02
C VAL A 440 -13.55 -3.56 7.29
N ALA A 441 -14.22 -3.44 8.43
CA ALA A 441 -13.57 -3.13 9.70
C ALA A 441 -12.65 -4.25 10.20
N ARG A 442 -12.98 -5.52 9.95
CA ARG A 442 -12.08 -6.66 10.24
C ARG A 442 -10.81 -6.63 9.37
N THR A 443 -10.96 -6.29 8.09
CA THR A 443 -9.83 -6.09 7.16
C THR A 443 -8.91 -4.96 7.64
N ILE A 444 -9.49 -3.81 8.00
CA ILE A 444 -8.79 -2.67 8.59
C ILE A 444 -8.13 -3.06 9.91
N ALA A 445 -8.79 -3.83 10.79
CA ALA A 445 -8.25 -4.24 12.08
C ALA A 445 -7.00 -5.12 11.95
N ARG A 446 -7.01 -6.09 11.02
CA ARG A 446 -5.84 -6.95 10.72
C ARG A 446 -4.65 -6.12 10.22
N ALA A 447 -4.89 -5.19 9.30
CA ALA A 447 -3.85 -4.29 8.80
C ALA A 447 -3.37 -3.29 9.87
N ALA A 448 -4.27 -2.81 10.72
CA ALA A 448 -3.96 -1.96 11.87
C ALA A 448 -3.14 -2.68 12.94
N GLN A 449 -3.19 -4.01 13.06
CA GLN A 449 -2.26 -4.78 13.90
C GLN A 449 -0.88 -4.93 13.26
N LYS A 450 -0.85 -5.10 11.93
CA LYS A 450 0.33 -5.50 11.16
C LYS A 450 1.21 -4.33 10.72
N TYR A 451 0.62 -3.35 10.04
CA TYR A 451 1.27 -2.14 9.53
C TYR A 451 0.96 -0.92 10.41
N GLY A 452 -0.23 -0.91 11.01
CA GLY A 452 -0.69 0.19 11.84
C GLY A 452 -1.15 1.42 11.06
N PHE A 453 -1.28 2.52 11.78
CA PHE A 453 -1.70 3.82 11.30
C PHE A 453 -0.54 4.83 11.33
N VAL A 454 -0.65 5.85 10.50
CA VAL A 454 0.10 7.11 10.62
C VAL A 454 -0.89 8.27 10.69
N VAL A 455 -0.76 9.11 11.72
CA VAL A 455 -1.49 10.40 11.75
C VAL A 455 -0.95 11.26 10.62
N TRP A 456 -1.77 11.57 9.62
CA TRP A 456 -1.30 12.28 8.42
C TRP A 456 -1.88 13.68 8.22
N ASP A 457 -2.94 14.03 8.95
CA ASP A 457 -3.72 15.23 8.71
C ASP A 457 -4.60 15.63 9.91
N LYS A 458 -5.05 16.88 9.87
CA LYS A 458 -6.03 17.46 10.79
C LYS A 458 -7.38 17.65 10.08
N ALA A 459 -8.45 17.21 10.72
CA ALA A 459 -9.80 17.24 10.17
C ALA A 459 -10.85 17.71 11.18
N GLY A 460 -12.08 17.93 10.72
CA GLY A 460 -13.23 18.20 11.61
C GLY A 460 -13.75 16.96 12.35
N ALA A 461 -13.37 15.75 11.92
CA ALA A 461 -13.73 14.48 12.54
C ALA A 461 -12.60 13.46 12.36
N ILE A 462 -12.48 12.49 13.28
CA ILE A 462 -11.53 11.39 13.12
C ILE A 462 -11.94 10.57 11.91
N SER A 463 -11.06 10.41 10.93
CA SER A 463 -11.41 9.76 9.66
C SER A 463 -10.29 8.96 9.02
N LEU A 464 -10.67 7.80 8.47
CA LEU A 464 -9.92 7.07 7.46
C LEU A 464 -10.38 7.52 6.07
N ARG A 465 -9.52 7.37 5.05
CA ARG A 465 -9.83 7.71 3.66
C ARG A 465 -9.69 6.47 2.78
N VAL A 466 -10.69 6.23 1.93
CA VAL A 466 -10.65 5.18 0.90
C VAL A 466 -10.57 5.82 -0.50
N GLN A 467 -10.12 5.08 -1.51
CA GLN A 467 -10.00 5.60 -2.89
C GLN A 467 -11.35 6.09 -3.41
N ASN A 468 -11.41 7.32 -3.93
CA ASN A 468 -12.68 7.93 -4.28
C ASN A 468 -13.44 7.19 -5.41
N PRO A 469 -14.76 6.97 -5.30
CA PRO A 469 -15.61 6.42 -6.36
C PRO A 469 -15.39 7.07 -7.74
N LYS A 470 -15.07 8.37 -7.81
CA LYS A 470 -14.82 9.11 -9.06
C LYS A 470 -13.75 8.46 -9.95
N SER A 471 -12.71 7.84 -9.39
CA SER A 471 -11.71 7.11 -10.19
C SER A 471 -12.23 5.79 -10.79
N TYR A 472 -13.26 5.19 -10.21
CA TYR A 472 -13.92 3.99 -10.72
C TYR A 472 -15.03 4.36 -11.72
N THR A 473 -15.88 5.33 -11.39
CA THR A 473 -17.00 5.77 -12.25
C THR A 473 -16.52 6.47 -13.52
N ALA A 474 -15.36 7.13 -13.49
CA ALA A 474 -14.69 7.64 -14.69
C ALA A 474 -14.36 6.51 -15.70
N LEU A 475 -14.13 5.29 -15.24
CA LEU A 475 -13.90 4.08 -16.06
C LEU A 475 -15.21 3.33 -16.39
N GLY A 476 -16.38 3.92 -16.10
CA GLY A 476 -17.68 3.27 -16.29
C GLY A 476 -18.03 2.18 -15.26
N GLN A 477 -17.24 2.05 -14.19
CA GLN A 477 -17.49 1.09 -13.12
C GLN A 477 -18.48 1.68 -12.08
N PRO A 478 -19.28 0.85 -11.38
CA PRO A 478 -20.14 1.33 -10.30
C PRO A 478 -19.31 1.80 -9.09
N ASP A 479 -19.94 2.59 -8.19
CA ASP A 479 -19.35 2.89 -6.88
C ASP A 479 -19.10 1.56 -6.11
N PRO A 480 -17.84 1.26 -5.76
CA PRO A 480 -17.53 -0.01 -5.12
C PRO A 480 -18.02 -0.10 -3.67
N TYR A 481 -18.21 1.03 -2.98
CA TYR A 481 -18.54 1.04 -1.56
C TYR A 481 -20.00 0.72 -1.29
N ALA A 482 -20.91 0.94 -2.26
CA ALA A 482 -22.29 0.49 -2.16
C ALA A 482 -22.38 -1.03 -1.89
N ALA A 483 -21.56 -1.82 -2.60
CA ALA A 483 -21.46 -3.26 -2.41
C ALA A 483 -20.59 -3.63 -1.18
N LEU A 484 -19.43 -2.99 -1.01
CA LEU A 484 -18.50 -3.32 0.09
C LEU A 484 -19.04 -2.98 1.48
N PHE A 485 -19.88 -1.96 1.61
CA PHE A 485 -20.49 -1.53 2.87
C PHE A 485 -21.86 -2.18 3.11
N ASN A 486 -22.47 -2.77 2.08
CA ASN A 486 -23.70 -3.56 2.16
C ASN A 486 -24.83 -2.85 2.95
N GLY A 487 -25.08 -1.58 2.61
CA GLY A 487 -26.08 -0.74 3.28
C GLY A 487 -25.66 -0.14 4.64
N THR A 488 -24.52 -0.55 5.20
CA THR A 488 -23.96 0.08 6.42
C THR A 488 -23.47 1.49 6.07
N PRO A 489 -23.92 2.56 6.77
CA PRO A 489 -23.41 3.90 6.49
C PRO A 489 -21.94 4.02 6.91
N ASN A 490 -21.20 4.86 6.21
CA ASN A 490 -19.74 4.95 6.32
C ASN A 490 -19.21 5.29 7.72
N TYR A 491 -19.97 6.08 8.50
CA TYR A 491 -19.67 6.40 9.90
C TYR A 491 -19.87 5.22 10.87
N ALA A 492 -20.60 4.18 10.46
CA ALA A 492 -20.93 3.02 11.28
C ALA A 492 -20.08 1.78 10.95
N ILE A 493 -19.28 1.80 9.88
CA ILE A 493 -18.45 0.66 9.45
C ILE A 493 -17.51 0.22 10.59
N LEU A 494 -16.92 1.17 11.30
CA LEU A 494 -15.96 0.95 12.39
C LEU A 494 -16.63 0.81 13.76
N ASN A 495 -17.95 0.59 13.82
CA ASN A 495 -18.63 0.25 15.08
C ASN A 495 -18.09 -1.07 15.64
N GLY A 496 -17.87 -1.10 16.95
CA GLY A 496 -17.22 -2.23 17.64
C GLY A 496 -15.71 -2.33 17.43
N PHE A 497 -15.09 -1.42 16.66
CA PHE A 497 -13.63 -1.42 16.51
C PHE A 497 -12.95 -1.10 17.86
N PRO A 498 -11.94 -1.88 18.28
CA PRO A 498 -11.34 -1.84 19.62
C PRO A 498 -10.35 -0.66 19.82
N TRP A 499 -10.86 0.58 19.76
CA TRP A 499 -10.08 1.82 19.92
C TRP A 499 -9.46 2.03 21.32
N ASP A 500 -9.78 1.18 22.30
CA ASP A 500 -9.11 1.14 23.61
C ASP A 500 -7.87 0.25 23.64
N LYS A 501 -7.61 -0.52 22.57
CA LYS A 501 -6.44 -1.40 22.44
C LYS A 501 -5.37 -0.82 21.52
N LEU A 502 -5.30 0.50 21.39
CA LEU A 502 -4.26 1.17 20.61
C LEU A 502 -2.91 1.16 21.34
N GLN A 503 -1.84 1.01 20.56
CA GLN A 503 -0.45 1.01 20.99
C GLN A 503 0.31 2.03 20.13
N PHE A 504 0.70 3.16 20.72
CA PHE A 504 1.52 4.18 20.06
C PHE A 504 3.00 3.82 20.13
N LEU A 505 3.72 4.09 19.06
CA LEU A 505 5.16 3.84 18.96
C LEU A 505 5.96 5.09 19.35
N PRO A 506 7.24 4.95 19.74
CA PRO A 506 8.12 6.06 20.05
C PRO A 506 8.10 7.14 18.97
N LYS A 507 8.32 8.40 19.39
CA LYS A 507 8.58 9.49 18.46
C LYS A 507 9.71 9.08 17.51
N ASP A 508 9.51 9.36 16.24
CA ASP A 508 10.42 9.05 15.14
C ASP A 508 10.67 7.53 14.91
N TYR A 509 9.75 6.65 15.35
CA TYR A 509 9.84 5.20 15.12
C TYR A 509 10.06 4.84 13.64
N GLY A 510 11.14 4.11 13.37
CA GLY A 510 11.44 3.56 12.06
C GLY A 510 12.16 4.50 11.10
N LYS A 511 12.50 5.72 11.53
CA LYS A 511 13.33 6.69 10.82
C LYS A 511 14.68 6.05 10.39
N PRO A 512 15.14 6.28 9.14
CA PRO A 512 16.44 5.80 8.65
C PRO A 512 17.63 6.40 9.40
#